data_AF-A0A8T2VJI6-F1
#
_entry.id   AF-A0A8T2VJI6-F1
#
_cell.length_a   1.000
_cell.length_b   1.000
_cell.length_c   1.000
_cell.angle_alpha   90.00
_cell.angle_beta   90.00
_cell.angle_gamma   90.00
#
_symmetry.space_group_name_H-M   'P 1'
#
loop_
_entity.id
_entity.type
_entity.pdbx_description
1 polymer ?
#
loop_
_entity_poly.entity_id
_entity_poly.type
_entity_poly.pdbx_seq_one_letter_code
_entity_poly.pdbx_strand_id
1 'polypeptide(L)'
;MGSCFSSESLDLELLEAVRVNNIGKVERLVRNGANVNVADNEGHTALMEAAKEGYVDCVKLLLKHGADVNYCDNHSCTALMLAVFNGDVNCLEVLVKHGADVNVADNHGNTALNWAASGGKVDYLEVLLKHGADVNVTNNDGKTALMEAASGGKVDYLEVLLKHGADVNAADNEGKTALMLSFLHYDVSRKVACIEVLLQYVDDIDQIKKTLEHVKGKGKKEIKQSLERHLARLEQKRHNETPRSAEAPAIHASGSSIASPLAWPSTATNTISEPTAPVQTFQPEAGAIPSLEQRRSVSHQTWVIPFDQLQLGTLLGRGSYAEVYRATWHGSEVAAKRFTFPGGSIESEIEFSTMLLKKIKDEADLLAGIRHPHVVAFLGMCSDPPCMVTELCSRGSLFDTMKKCKSNPNLAANLIWVRRLSMLIDAAAGMVHLHQRTPILHRDLKSLNLLVDSAWRVKIADLGLSKMMEEVTTETHAGSTSSNMNARWLAPEVLETGKWLPASDVYSFGVVMWELLTWELPWTHINQFMIPGAILKGDGLPVPDPSALPGPKATSPRTIDRYIDLLKKCMDRNPSRRLSFVDIAARLRELAADEGTP
;
A
#
# COMPACT_ATOMS: atom_id res chain seq x y z
N MET A 1 -15.31 13.80 -52.55
CA MET A 1 -14.84 12.40 -52.40
C MET A 1 -14.96 12.07 -50.92
N GLY A 2 -16.02 11.36 -50.54
CA GLY A 2 -16.26 10.95 -49.16
C GLY A 2 -15.36 9.78 -48.81
N SER A 3 -14.50 9.96 -47.79
CA SER A 3 -13.73 8.86 -47.21
C SER A 3 -14.70 7.92 -46.49
N CYS A 4 -14.87 6.73 -47.04
CA CYS A 4 -15.54 5.62 -46.38
C CYS A 4 -14.63 5.17 -45.22
N PHE A 5 -14.74 5.80 -44.06
CA PHE A 5 -14.24 5.20 -42.82
C PHE A 5 -15.08 3.94 -42.60
N SER A 6 -14.45 2.78 -42.49
CA SER A 6 -15.17 1.57 -42.09
C SER A 6 -15.79 1.82 -40.71
N SER A 7 -17.02 1.36 -40.48
CA SER A 7 -17.71 1.52 -39.19
C SER A 7 -16.87 0.98 -38.03
N GLU A 8 -16.15 -0.13 -38.23
CA GLU A 8 -15.22 -0.71 -37.25
C GLU A 8 -14.05 0.23 -36.86
N SER A 9 -13.62 1.12 -37.76
CA SER A 9 -12.54 2.08 -37.47
C SER A 9 -13.00 3.19 -36.51
N LEU A 10 -14.25 3.64 -36.61
CA LEU A 10 -14.78 4.71 -35.76
C LEU A 10 -15.03 4.24 -34.33
N ASP A 11 -15.45 2.99 -34.19
CA ASP A 11 -15.78 2.35 -32.92
C ASP A 11 -14.52 2.13 -32.06
N LEU A 12 -13.44 1.60 -32.65
CA LEU A 12 -12.15 1.46 -31.96
C LEU A 12 -11.57 2.84 -31.59
N GLU A 13 -11.66 3.82 -32.50
CA GLU A 13 -11.21 5.19 -32.23
C GLU A 13 -11.98 5.87 -31.10
N LEU A 14 -13.25 5.52 -30.88
CA LEU A 14 -14.06 6.04 -29.79
C LEU A 14 -13.53 5.56 -28.44
N LEU A 15 -13.26 4.26 -28.30
CA LEU A 15 -12.67 3.68 -27.10
C LEU A 15 -11.30 4.32 -26.80
N GLU A 16 -10.44 4.46 -27.80
CA GLU A 16 -9.15 5.14 -27.65
C GLU A 16 -9.30 6.61 -27.23
N ALA A 17 -10.26 7.34 -27.82
CA ALA A 17 -10.50 8.74 -27.49
C ALA A 17 -10.93 8.93 -26.03
N VAL A 18 -11.75 8.00 -25.49
CA VAL A 18 -12.14 8.00 -24.07
C VAL A 18 -10.95 7.67 -23.17
N ARG A 19 -10.12 6.67 -23.52
CA ARG A 19 -8.93 6.25 -22.73
C ARG A 19 -7.92 7.37 -22.49
N VAL A 20 -7.87 8.38 -23.38
CA VAL A 20 -7.00 9.55 -23.23
C VAL A 20 -7.76 10.82 -22.81
N ASN A 21 -9.02 10.69 -22.38
CA ASN A 21 -9.92 11.77 -21.97
C ASN A 21 -10.07 12.90 -23.00
N ASN A 22 -10.10 12.59 -24.30
CA ASN A 22 -10.24 13.59 -25.35
C ASN A 22 -11.71 13.84 -25.69
N ILE A 23 -12.40 14.60 -24.85
CA ILE A 23 -13.84 14.93 -24.98
C ILE A 23 -14.18 15.49 -26.36
N GLY A 24 -13.33 16.35 -26.93
CA GLY A 24 -13.56 16.93 -28.25
C GLY A 24 -13.51 15.88 -29.38
N LYS A 25 -12.59 14.91 -29.29
CA LYS A 25 -12.54 13.77 -30.22
C LYS A 25 -13.74 12.84 -30.02
N VAL A 26 -14.10 12.53 -28.77
CA VAL A 26 -15.30 11.73 -28.43
C VAL A 26 -16.56 12.35 -29.03
N GLU A 27 -16.78 13.65 -28.81
CA GLU A 27 -17.96 14.36 -29.33
C GLU A 27 -18.03 14.31 -30.86
N ARG A 28 -16.90 14.49 -31.54
CA ARG A 28 -16.84 14.42 -33.00
C ARG A 28 -17.10 13.00 -33.51
N LEU A 29 -16.52 11.98 -32.89
CA LEU A 29 -16.70 10.58 -33.30
C LEU A 29 -18.16 10.13 -33.14
N VAL A 30 -18.76 10.45 -31.99
CA VAL A 30 -20.17 10.11 -31.71
C VAL A 30 -21.11 10.86 -32.67
N ARG A 31 -20.87 12.15 -32.96
CA ARG A 31 -21.63 12.90 -33.99
C ARG A 31 -21.47 12.33 -35.40
N ASN A 32 -20.34 11.71 -35.70
CA ASN A 32 -20.05 11.06 -36.97
C ASN A 32 -20.61 9.63 -37.06
N GLY A 33 -21.36 9.17 -36.05
CA GLY A 33 -22.04 7.88 -36.06
C GLY A 33 -21.23 6.71 -35.50
N ALA A 34 -20.18 6.96 -34.70
CA ALA A 34 -19.53 5.90 -33.94
C ALA A 34 -20.55 5.21 -33.01
N ASN A 35 -20.50 3.88 -32.92
CA ASN A 35 -21.37 3.13 -32.03
C ASN A 35 -20.96 3.40 -30.57
N VAL A 36 -21.79 4.17 -29.85
CA VAL A 36 -21.54 4.54 -28.44
C VAL A 36 -21.49 3.34 -27.50
N ASN A 37 -22.09 2.21 -27.90
CA ASN A 37 -22.14 0.95 -27.17
C ASN A 37 -21.16 -0.09 -27.74
N VAL A 38 -20.17 0.32 -28.53
CA VAL A 38 -19.06 -0.57 -28.87
C VAL A 38 -18.41 -1.05 -27.57
N ALA A 39 -18.16 -2.36 -27.51
CA ALA A 39 -17.39 -3.00 -26.47
C ALA A 39 -16.08 -3.55 -27.04
N ASP A 40 -15.00 -3.52 -26.27
CA ASP A 40 -13.78 -4.26 -26.61
C ASP A 40 -13.92 -5.78 -26.34
N ASN A 41 -12.83 -6.54 -26.51
CA ASN A 41 -12.84 -7.99 -26.34
C ASN A 41 -13.19 -8.44 -24.91
N GLU A 42 -13.04 -7.57 -23.92
CA GLU A 42 -13.40 -7.84 -22.52
C GLU A 42 -14.84 -7.41 -22.19
N GLY A 43 -15.56 -6.85 -23.17
CA GLY A 43 -16.90 -6.31 -22.97
C GLY A 43 -16.90 -4.85 -22.47
N HIS A 44 -15.74 -4.18 -22.39
CA HIS A 44 -15.71 -2.80 -21.89
C HIS A 44 -16.18 -1.80 -22.95
N THR A 45 -17.22 -1.04 -22.61
CA THR A 45 -17.71 0.06 -23.44
C THR A 45 -17.00 1.37 -23.18
N ALA A 46 -17.20 2.34 -24.07
CA ALA A 46 -16.75 3.72 -23.87
C ALA A 46 -17.28 4.32 -22.56
N LEU A 47 -18.52 3.99 -22.16
CA LEU A 47 -19.12 4.47 -20.92
C LEU A 47 -18.43 3.86 -19.69
N MET A 48 -18.14 2.56 -19.74
CA MET A 48 -17.43 1.84 -18.68
C MET A 48 -16.03 2.40 -18.44
N GLU A 49 -15.26 2.64 -19.51
CA GLU A 49 -13.93 3.21 -19.39
C GLU A 49 -13.97 4.64 -18.83
N ALA A 50 -14.91 5.47 -19.30
CA ALA A 50 -15.09 6.82 -18.77
C ALA A 50 -15.50 6.80 -17.28
N ALA A 51 -16.34 5.86 -16.86
CA ALA A 51 -16.76 5.71 -15.47
C ALA A 51 -15.60 5.24 -14.57
N LYS A 52 -14.82 4.25 -15.03
CA LYS A 52 -13.66 3.70 -14.35
C LYS A 52 -12.55 4.72 -14.10
N GLU A 53 -12.33 5.63 -15.04
CA GLU A 53 -11.30 6.68 -14.93
C GLU A 53 -11.83 7.99 -14.33
N GLY A 54 -13.13 8.09 -14.04
CA GLY A 54 -13.75 9.28 -13.46
C GLY A 54 -13.96 10.45 -14.42
N TYR A 55 -14.04 10.19 -15.73
CA TYR A 55 -14.22 11.24 -16.74
C TYR A 55 -15.69 11.66 -16.83
N VAL A 56 -16.17 12.41 -15.84
CA VAL A 56 -17.57 12.84 -15.68
C VAL A 56 -18.16 13.46 -16.95
N ASP A 57 -17.40 14.29 -17.66
CA ASP A 57 -17.88 14.94 -18.88
C ASP A 57 -17.98 13.98 -20.06
N CYS A 58 -17.07 12.99 -20.16
CA CYS A 58 -17.21 11.88 -21.10
C CYS A 58 -18.44 11.04 -20.77
N VAL A 59 -18.67 10.70 -19.50
CA VAL A 59 -19.85 9.96 -19.04
C VAL A 59 -21.14 10.68 -19.45
N LYS A 60 -21.26 11.99 -19.14
CA LYS A 60 -22.44 12.79 -19.53
C LYS A 60 -22.64 12.83 -21.04
N LEU A 61 -21.56 12.99 -21.80
CA LEU A 61 -21.61 13.06 -23.25
C LEU A 61 -22.08 11.73 -23.87
N LEU A 62 -21.49 10.61 -23.43
CA LEU A 62 -21.83 9.28 -23.91
C LEU A 62 -23.29 8.93 -23.58
N LEU A 63 -23.74 9.17 -22.35
CA LEU A 63 -25.13 8.96 -21.93
C LEU A 63 -26.11 9.81 -22.74
N LYS A 64 -25.79 11.10 -22.98
CA LYS A 64 -26.59 11.99 -23.82
C LYS A 64 -26.77 11.46 -25.25
N HIS A 65 -25.80 10.69 -25.74
CA HIS A 65 -25.81 10.08 -27.06
C HIS A 65 -26.29 8.61 -27.06
N GLY A 66 -26.92 8.15 -25.99
CA GLY A 66 -27.59 6.84 -25.94
C GLY A 66 -26.70 5.68 -25.53
N ALA A 67 -25.62 5.95 -24.80
CA ALA A 67 -24.87 4.88 -24.13
C ALA A 67 -25.80 4.10 -23.18
N ASP A 68 -25.76 2.77 -23.26
CA ASP A 68 -26.50 1.89 -22.37
C ASP A 68 -25.83 1.90 -20.99
N VAL A 69 -26.51 2.55 -20.04
CA VAL A 69 -26.04 2.71 -18.67
C VAL A 69 -25.94 1.38 -17.91
N ASN A 70 -26.69 0.36 -18.34
CA ASN A 70 -26.79 -0.95 -17.70
C ASN A 70 -26.08 -2.06 -18.48
N TYR A 71 -25.26 -1.70 -19.48
CA TYR A 71 -24.42 -2.67 -20.16
C TYR A 71 -23.51 -3.37 -19.14
N CYS A 72 -23.27 -4.67 -19.37
CA CYS A 72 -22.42 -5.51 -18.54
C CYS A 72 -21.24 -6.04 -19.35
N ASP A 73 -20.04 -6.01 -18.77
CA ASP A 73 -18.85 -6.60 -19.37
C ASP A 73 -18.84 -8.14 -19.21
N ASN A 74 -17.76 -8.81 -19.63
CA ASN A 74 -17.64 -10.27 -19.49
C ASN A 74 -17.63 -10.77 -18.03
N HIS A 75 -17.46 -9.87 -17.06
CA HIS A 75 -17.50 -10.14 -15.62
C HIS A 75 -18.83 -9.75 -14.97
N SER A 76 -19.82 -9.35 -15.78
CA SER A 76 -21.08 -8.76 -15.33
C SER A 76 -20.93 -7.44 -14.56
N CYS A 77 -19.80 -6.75 -14.72
CA CYS A 77 -19.60 -5.43 -14.12
C CYS A 77 -20.31 -4.37 -14.96
N THR A 78 -20.97 -3.42 -14.29
CA THR A 78 -21.59 -2.25 -14.92
C THR A 78 -20.70 -1.01 -14.81
N ALA A 79 -21.00 0.03 -15.61
CA ALA A 79 -20.35 1.34 -15.46
C ALA A 79 -20.51 1.92 -14.04
N LEU A 80 -21.63 1.62 -13.37
CA LEU A 80 -21.87 2.04 -11.98
C LEU A 80 -20.88 1.42 -11.00
N MET A 81 -20.60 0.12 -11.11
CA MET A 81 -19.60 -0.56 -10.27
C MET A 81 -18.20 -0.02 -10.52
N LEU A 82 -17.84 0.22 -11.78
CA LEU A 82 -16.54 0.79 -12.15
C LEU A 82 -16.36 2.23 -11.63
N ALA A 83 -17.44 3.02 -11.56
CA ALA A 83 -17.40 4.35 -10.96
C ALA A 83 -17.10 4.30 -9.45
N VAL A 84 -17.60 3.27 -8.74
CA VAL A 84 -17.29 3.06 -7.30
C VAL A 84 -15.78 2.81 -7.09
N PHE A 85 -15.13 2.08 -8.01
CA PHE A 85 -13.71 1.76 -7.94
C PHE A 85 -12.80 3.00 -8.05
N ASN A 86 -13.16 3.98 -8.88
CA ASN A 86 -12.33 5.16 -9.17
C ASN A 86 -12.12 6.10 -7.97
N GLY A 87 -13.12 6.25 -7.10
CA GLY A 87 -13.04 7.17 -5.96
C GLY A 87 -13.54 8.60 -6.21
N ASP A 88 -14.19 8.88 -7.35
CA ASP A 88 -15.02 10.09 -7.58
C ASP A 88 -16.54 9.81 -7.60
N VAL A 89 -17.29 10.43 -6.67
CA VAL A 89 -18.76 10.28 -6.51
C VAL A 89 -19.58 10.90 -7.64
N ASN A 90 -19.01 11.87 -8.37
CA ASN A 90 -19.74 12.59 -9.41
C ASN A 90 -20.15 11.69 -10.58
N CYS A 91 -19.30 10.75 -10.99
CA CYS A 91 -19.64 9.77 -12.03
C CYS A 91 -20.81 8.89 -11.58
N LEU A 92 -20.76 8.41 -10.34
CA LEU A 92 -21.80 7.58 -9.75
C LEU A 92 -23.14 8.33 -9.73
N GLU A 93 -23.18 9.58 -9.28
CA GLU A 93 -24.41 10.37 -9.31
C GLU A 93 -24.97 10.55 -10.72
N VAL A 94 -24.11 10.80 -11.71
CA VAL A 94 -24.56 10.98 -13.10
C VAL A 94 -25.16 9.68 -13.63
N LEU A 95 -24.51 8.54 -13.42
CA LEU A 95 -24.98 7.24 -13.88
C LEU A 95 -26.34 6.90 -13.27
N VAL A 96 -26.49 7.04 -11.95
CA VAL A 96 -27.76 6.74 -11.28
C VAL A 96 -28.88 7.71 -11.71
N LYS A 97 -28.57 9.00 -11.93
CA LYS A 97 -29.54 9.96 -12.51
C LYS A 97 -29.99 9.59 -13.93
N HIS A 98 -29.19 8.83 -14.67
CA HIS A 98 -29.53 8.34 -16.01
C HIS A 98 -30.10 6.91 -16.00
N GLY A 99 -30.51 6.39 -14.83
CA GLY A 99 -31.22 5.11 -14.73
C GLY A 99 -30.31 3.90 -14.62
N ALA A 100 -29.09 4.06 -14.12
CA ALA A 100 -28.26 2.92 -13.72
C ALA A 100 -29.01 2.09 -12.66
N ASP A 101 -29.13 0.79 -12.91
CA ASP A 101 -29.68 -0.16 -11.95
C ASP A 101 -28.64 -0.45 -10.86
N VAL A 102 -28.97 0.00 -9.65
CA VAL A 102 -28.09 -0.07 -8.47
C VAL A 102 -27.97 -1.49 -7.89
N ASN A 103 -28.84 -2.41 -8.31
CA ASN A 103 -28.95 -3.77 -7.76
C ASN A 103 -28.40 -4.86 -8.70
N VAL A 104 -27.82 -4.48 -9.85
CA VAL A 104 -27.08 -5.44 -10.68
C VAL A 104 -25.94 -6.03 -9.87
N ALA A 105 -25.70 -7.32 -10.03
CA ALA A 105 -24.63 -8.06 -9.37
C ALA A 105 -23.61 -8.56 -10.41
N ASP A 106 -22.33 -8.50 -10.04
CA ASP A 106 -21.24 -9.07 -10.85
C ASP A 106 -21.23 -10.61 -10.79
N ASN A 107 -20.29 -11.25 -11.48
CA ASN A 107 -20.15 -12.72 -11.46
C ASN A 107 -19.85 -13.31 -10.07
N HIS A 108 -19.48 -12.48 -9.09
CA HIS A 108 -19.27 -12.85 -7.69
C HIS A 108 -20.50 -12.56 -6.81
N GLY A 109 -21.60 -12.08 -7.39
CA GLY A 109 -22.81 -11.71 -6.67
C GLY A 109 -22.70 -10.36 -5.95
N ASN A 110 -21.64 -9.58 -6.17
CA ASN A 110 -21.49 -8.28 -5.52
C ASN A 110 -22.23 -7.20 -6.31
N THR A 111 -23.04 -6.41 -5.61
CA THR A 111 -23.63 -5.17 -6.14
C THR A 111 -22.68 -3.98 -6.00
N ALA A 112 -23.03 -2.85 -6.61
CA ALA A 112 -22.32 -1.59 -6.39
C ALA A 112 -22.27 -1.21 -4.89
N LEU A 113 -23.28 -1.57 -4.09
CA LEU A 113 -23.30 -1.34 -2.65
C LEU A 113 -22.26 -2.21 -1.92
N ASN A 114 -22.10 -3.48 -2.31
CA ASN A 114 -21.07 -4.36 -1.76
C ASN A 114 -19.65 -3.84 -2.10
N TRP A 115 -19.42 -3.37 -3.32
CA TRP A 115 -18.15 -2.74 -3.73
C TRP A 115 -17.86 -1.46 -2.93
N ALA A 116 -18.88 -0.63 -2.70
CA ALA A 116 -18.75 0.57 -1.89
C ALA A 116 -18.40 0.25 -0.43
N ALA A 117 -19.02 -0.80 0.13
CA ALA A 117 -18.75 -1.25 1.49
C ALA A 117 -17.32 -1.83 1.67
N SER A 118 -16.80 -2.56 0.68
CA SER A 118 -15.46 -3.18 0.74
C SER A 118 -14.32 -2.18 0.52
N GLY A 119 -14.45 -1.22 -0.40
CA GLY A 119 -13.33 -0.34 -0.80
C GLY A 119 -13.67 1.12 -1.10
N GLY A 120 -14.95 1.49 -1.23
CA GLY A 120 -15.38 2.85 -1.56
C GLY A 120 -15.33 3.84 -0.39
N LYS A 121 -15.72 5.11 -0.63
CA LYS A 121 -16.04 6.17 0.37
C LYS A 121 -17.47 6.00 0.94
N VAL A 122 -17.74 6.51 2.14
CA VAL A 122 -19.07 6.44 2.76
C VAL A 122 -20.16 7.11 1.90
N ASP A 123 -19.82 8.20 1.21
CA ASP A 123 -20.74 8.95 0.33
C ASP A 123 -21.36 8.07 -0.77
N TYR A 124 -20.66 7.04 -1.27
CA TYR A 124 -21.24 6.12 -2.26
C TYR A 124 -22.38 5.30 -1.68
N LEU A 125 -22.25 4.85 -0.42
CA LEU A 125 -23.32 4.12 0.25
C LEU A 125 -24.57 5.00 0.33
N GLU A 126 -24.41 6.27 0.73
CA GLU A 126 -25.53 7.20 0.81
C GLU A 126 -26.21 7.41 -0.54
N VAL A 127 -25.44 7.61 -1.62
CA VAL A 127 -26.02 7.81 -2.94
C VAL A 127 -26.71 6.55 -3.45
N LEU A 128 -26.10 5.37 -3.30
CA LEU A 128 -26.67 4.10 -3.76
C LEU A 128 -27.95 3.76 -2.98
N LEU A 129 -27.93 3.85 -1.65
CA LEU A 129 -29.09 3.59 -0.79
C LEU A 129 -30.23 4.57 -1.07
N LYS A 130 -29.92 5.85 -1.27
CA LYS A 130 -30.92 6.87 -1.64
C LYS A 130 -31.64 6.55 -2.95
N HIS A 131 -31.00 5.80 -3.86
CA HIS A 131 -31.58 5.40 -5.14
C HIS A 131 -32.07 3.94 -5.15
N GLY A 132 -32.31 3.35 -3.98
CA GLY A 132 -32.99 2.07 -3.86
C GLY A 132 -32.09 0.85 -3.95
N ALA A 133 -30.79 0.99 -3.63
CA ALA A 133 -29.93 -0.17 -3.44
C ALA A 133 -30.48 -1.02 -2.27
N ASP A 134 -30.66 -2.32 -2.51
CA ASP A 134 -31.07 -3.27 -1.48
C ASP A 134 -29.88 -3.53 -0.55
N VAL A 135 -30.03 -3.08 0.69
CA VAL A 135 -29.00 -3.12 1.73
C VAL A 135 -28.63 -4.55 2.16
N ASN A 136 -29.51 -5.53 1.90
CA ASN A 136 -29.38 -6.90 2.39
C ASN A 136 -28.95 -7.90 1.31
N VAL A 137 -28.56 -7.45 0.11
CA VAL A 137 -28.04 -8.34 -0.94
C VAL A 137 -26.77 -9.02 -0.47
N THR A 138 -26.75 -10.33 -0.64
CA THR A 138 -25.61 -11.20 -0.35
C THR A 138 -24.85 -11.54 -1.61
N ASN A 139 -23.52 -11.49 -1.55
CA ASN A 139 -22.67 -12.03 -2.61
C ASN A 139 -22.61 -13.57 -2.58
N ASN A 140 -21.80 -14.17 -3.46
CA ASN A 140 -21.68 -15.63 -3.55
C ASN A 140 -21.15 -16.30 -2.27
N ASP A 141 -20.47 -15.55 -1.39
CA ASP A 141 -20.03 -16.02 -0.07
C ASP A 141 -21.11 -15.86 1.02
N GLY A 142 -22.29 -15.34 0.67
CA GLY A 142 -23.36 -15.01 1.59
C GLY A 142 -23.15 -13.68 2.32
N LYS A 143 -22.17 -12.87 1.92
CA LYS A 143 -21.83 -11.64 2.65
C LYS A 143 -22.65 -10.44 2.21
N THR A 144 -23.17 -9.69 3.20
CA THR A 144 -23.86 -8.41 3.00
C THR A 144 -22.88 -7.22 3.04
N ALA A 145 -23.31 -6.05 2.57
CA ALA A 145 -22.53 -4.81 2.71
C ALA A 145 -22.18 -4.50 4.18
N LEU A 146 -23.06 -4.82 5.13
CA LEU A 146 -22.81 -4.64 6.57
C LEU A 146 -21.67 -5.52 7.07
N MET A 147 -21.59 -6.77 6.59
CA MET A 147 -20.50 -7.69 6.92
C MET A 147 -19.14 -7.21 6.40
N GLU A 148 -19.10 -6.71 5.16
CA GLU A 148 -17.88 -6.14 4.56
C GLU A 148 -17.41 -4.90 5.35
N ALA A 149 -18.32 -4.00 5.71
CA ALA A 149 -18.01 -2.84 6.54
C ALA A 149 -17.52 -3.23 7.94
N ALA A 150 -18.14 -4.25 8.56
CA ALA A 150 -17.77 -4.74 9.89
C ALA A 150 -16.41 -5.43 9.90
N SER A 151 -16.10 -6.20 8.85
CA SER A 151 -14.79 -6.82 8.64
C SER A 151 -13.69 -5.77 8.45
N GLY A 152 -13.95 -4.72 7.64
CA GLY A 152 -13.01 -3.62 7.40
C GLY A 152 -12.88 -2.60 8.54
N GLY A 153 -13.66 -2.71 9.61
CA GLY A 153 -13.62 -1.77 10.75
C GLY A 153 -14.11 -0.36 10.40
N LYS A 154 -15.07 -0.23 9.48
CA LYS A 154 -15.57 1.04 8.94
C LYS A 154 -16.81 1.52 9.68
N VAL A 155 -16.63 2.19 10.81
CA VAL A 155 -17.71 2.63 11.73
C VAL A 155 -18.80 3.43 10.99
N ASP A 156 -18.41 4.48 10.25
CA ASP A 156 -19.35 5.36 9.54
C ASP A 156 -20.22 4.60 8.51
N TYR A 157 -19.71 3.48 7.99
CA TYR A 157 -20.40 2.68 6.98
C TYR A 157 -21.46 1.82 7.67
N LEU A 158 -21.14 1.26 8.84
CA LEU A 158 -22.10 0.53 9.67
C LEU A 158 -23.27 1.43 10.05
N GLU A 159 -23.00 2.67 10.49
CA GLU A 159 -24.06 3.62 10.85
C GLU A 159 -25.00 3.91 9.68
N VAL A 160 -24.45 4.17 8.49
CA VAL A 160 -25.25 4.41 7.27
C VAL A 160 -26.06 3.18 6.89
N LEU A 161 -25.45 2.00 6.87
CA LEU A 161 -26.12 0.75 6.47
C LEU A 161 -27.22 0.35 7.46
N LEU A 162 -26.95 0.39 8.77
CA LEU A 162 -27.92 0.09 9.82
C LEU A 162 -29.10 1.07 9.81
N LYS A 163 -28.83 2.36 9.58
CA LYS A 163 -29.88 3.38 9.42
C LYS A 163 -30.80 3.10 8.24
N HIS A 164 -30.31 2.43 7.20
CA HIS A 164 -31.10 2.03 6.04
C HIS A 164 -31.66 0.60 6.14
N GLY A 165 -31.63 -0.02 7.33
CA GLY A 165 -32.29 -1.30 7.58
C GLY A 165 -31.45 -2.53 7.23
N ALA A 166 -30.13 -2.42 7.27
CA ALA A 166 -29.25 -3.59 7.18
C ALA A 166 -29.58 -4.60 8.30
N ASP A 167 -29.75 -5.86 7.92
CA ASP A 167 -29.96 -6.94 8.88
C ASP A 167 -28.65 -7.24 9.62
N VAL A 168 -28.60 -6.81 10.88
CA VAL A 168 -27.46 -7.00 11.78
C VAL A 168 -27.20 -8.47 12.11
N ASN A 169 -28.23 -9.32 11.97
CA ASN A 169 -28.20 -10.74 12.32
C ASN A 169 -28.02 -11.65 11.10
N ALA A 170 -27.99 -11.09 9.89
CA ALA A 170 -27.65 -11.85 8.69
C ALA A 170 -26.31 -12.58 8.91
N ALA A 171 -26.22 -13.79 8.37
CA ALA A 171 -25.04 -14.65 8.47
C ALA A 171 -24.57 -15.07 7.07
N ASP A 172 -23.26 -15.10 6.88
CA ASP A 172 -22.65 -15.58 5.64
C ASP A 172 -22.79 -17.12 5.49
N ASN A 173 -22.27 -17.68 4.40
CA ASN A 173 -22.33 -19.12 4.14
C ASN A 173 -21.59 -19.96 5.20
N GLU A 174 -20.71 -19.34 6.00
CA GLU A 174 -20.01 -19.97 7.12
C GLU A 174 -20.74 -19.75 8.46
N GLY A 175 -21.89 -19.08 8.46
CA GLY A 175 -22.68 -18.76 9.64
C GLY A 175 -22.11 -17.62 10.49
N LYS A 176 -21.21 -16.80 9.94
CA LYS A 176 -20.61 -15.63 10.60
C LYS A 176 -21.46 -14.39 10.35
N THR A 177 -21.74 -13.64 11.41
CA THR A 177 -22.49 -12.37 11.36
C THR A 177 -21.55 -11.17 11.36
N ALA A 178 -22.05 -9.98 11.00
CA ALA A 178 -21.27 -8.73 11.05
C ALA A 178 -20.57 -8.55 12.41
N LEU A 179 -21.27 -8.84 13.52
CA LEU A 179 -20.68 -8.78 14.87
C LEU A 179 -19.50 -9.74 15.04
N MET A 180 -19.61 -10.99 14.57
CA MET A 180 -18.51 -11.97 14.65
C MET A 180 -17.31 -11.55 13.80
N LEU A 181 -17.57 -10.99 12.61
CA LEU A 181 -16.53 -10.54 11.68
C LEU A 181 -15.71 -9.36 12.23
N SER A 182 -16.29 -8.52 13.09
CA SER A 182 -15.55 -7.48 13.81
C SER A 182 -14.50 -8.02 14.79
N PHE A 183 -14.45 -9.33 15.07
CA PHE A 183 -13.47 -9.94 15.99
C PHE A 183 -12.31 -10.69 15.31
N LEU A 184 -12.35 -10.87 13.98
CA LEU A 184 -11.44 -11.82 13.30
C LEU A 184 -10.02 -11.27 13.05
N HIS A 185 -9.67 -10.02 13.44
CA HIS A 185 -8.38 -9.40 13.10
C HIS A 185 -7.79 -8.49 14.22
N TYR A 186 -6.48 -8.17 14.08
CA TYR A 186 -5.63 -7.54 15.10
C TYR A 186 -5.74 -6.00 15.27
N ASP A 187 -6.31 -5.23 14.34
CA ASP A 187 -6.41 -3.76 14.50
C ASP A 187 -7.54 -3.38 15.47
N VAL A 188 -7.18 -3.18 16.75
CA VAL A 188 -8.16 -3.17 17.85
C VAL A 188 -8.90 -1.84 18.00
N SER A 189 -8.30 -0.71 17.62
CA SER A 189 -8.88 0.60 17.96
C SER A 189 -10.13 0.93 17.14
N ARG A 190 -10.17 0.56 15.85
CA ARG A 190 -11.33 0.83 14.98
C ARG A 190 -12.46 -0.19 15.13
N LYS A 191 -12.13 -1.43 15.47
CA LYS A 191 -13.13 -2.51 15.62
C LYS A 191 -13.88 -2.45 16.94
N VAL A 192 -13.32 -1.88 18.01
CA VAL A 192 -14.06 -1.60 19.26
C VAL A 192 -15.29 -0.74 18.97
N ALA A 193 -15.12 0.37 18.25
CA ALA A 193 -16.22 1.26 17.87
C ALA A 193 -17.26 0.55 16.97
N CYS A 194 -16.82 -0.30 16.04
CA CYS A 194 -17.73 -1.11 15.22
C CYS A 194 -18.59 -2.05 16.08
N ILE A 195 -17.98 -2.72 17.06
CA ILE A 195 -18.67 -3.62 17.98
C ILE A 195 -19.66 -2.83 18.84
N GLU A 196 -19.28 -1.66 19.33
CA GLU A 196 -20.19 -0.79 20.10
C GLU A 196 -21.39 -0.33 19.26
N VAL A 197 -21.19 0.02 17.99
CA VAL A 197 -22.28 0.35 17.07
C VAL A 197 -23.17 -0.86 16.82
N LEU A 198 -22.61 -2.03 16.47
CA LEU A 198 -23.38 -3.24 16.20
C LEU A 198 -24.17 -3.71 17.43
N LEU A 199 -23.59 -3.66 18.63
CA LEU A 199 -24.28 -4.04 19.87
C LEU A 199 -25.48 -3.14 20.19
N GLN A 200 -25.56 -1.92 19.65
CA GLN A 200 -26.77 -1.09 19.79
C GLN A 200 -27.96 -1.68 19.03
N TYR A 201 -27.72 -2.49 17.99
CA TYR A 201 -28.74 -3.08 17.13
C TYR A 201 -28.93 -4.59 17.37
N VAL A 202 -27.99 -5.26 18.04
CA VAL A 202 -28.12 -6.70 18.39
C VAL A 202 -28.82 -6.86 19.74
N ASP A 203 -30.02 -7.44 19.72
CA ASP A 203 -30.82 -7.81 20.89
C ASP A 203 -30.98 -9.33 21.08
N ASP A 204 -30.56 -10.14 20.11
CA ASP A 204 -30.59 -11.61 20.18
C ASP A 204 -29.52 -12.16 21.14
N ILE A 205 -29.99 -12.67 22.28
CA ILE A 205 -29.18 -13.28 23.34
C ILE A 205 -28.42 -14.52 22.84
N ASP A 206 -29.05 -15.36 22.02
CA ASP A 206 -28.45 -16.60 21.54
C ASP A 206 -27.34 -16.30 20.52
N GLN A 207 -27.55 -15.27 19.69
CA GLN A 207 -26.53 -14.78 18.77
C GLN A 207 -25.32 -14.19 19.51
N ILE A 208 -25.53 -13.45 20.60
CA ILE A 208 -24.45 -12.94 21.45
C ILE A 208 -23.69 -14.08 22.13
N LYS A 209 -24.40 -15.12 22.61
CA LYS A 209 -23.77 -16.32 23.18
C LYS A 209 -22.92 -17.07 22.15
N LYS A 210 -23.46 -17.27 20.94
CA LYS A 210 -22.73 -17.87 19.82
C LYS A 210 -21.48 -17.05 19.45
N THR A 211 -21.60 -15.72 19.49
CA THR A 211 -20.46 -14.81 19.26
C THR A 211 -19.42 -14.96 20.35
N LEU A 212 -19.81 -14.98 21.63
CA LEU A 212 -18.90 -15.18 22.78
C LEU A 212 -18.14 -16.50 22.70
N GLU A 213 -18.80 -17.56 22.22
CA GLU A 213 -18.17 -18.86 21.99
C GLU A 213 -17.20 -18.81 20.82
N HIS A 214 -17.59 -18.19 19.70
CA HIS A 214 -16.73 -18.03 18.51
C HIS A 214 -15.44 -17.25 18.80
N VAL A 215 -15.51 -16.24 19.67
CA VAL A 215 -14.38 -15.37 20.04
C VAL A 215 -13.61 -15.90 21.26
N LYS A 216 -13.95 -17.08 21.78
CA LYS A 216 -13.28 -17.66 22.95
C LYS A 216 -11.81 -17.93 22.63
N GLY A 217 -10.91 -17.14 23.24
CA GLY A 217 -9.47 -17.20 22.99
C GLY A 217 -8.95 -16.28 21.87
N LYS A 218 -9.84 -15.46 21.26
CA LYS A 218 -9.52 -14.45 20.24
C LYS A 218 -9.87 -13.05 20.78
N GLY A 219 -9.06 -12.03 20.45
CA GLY A 219 -9.35 -10.62 20.78
C GLY A 219 -8.94 -10.15 22.19
N LYS A 220 -9.02 -8.83 22.43
CA LYS A 220 -8.66 -8.17 23.70
C LYS A 220 -9.72 -8.41 24.79
N LYS A 221 -9.25 -8.55 26.05
CA LYS A 221 -10.07 -8.83 27.24
C LYS A 221 -11.20 -7.81 27.43
N GLU A 222 -10.94 -6.55 27.10
CA GLU A 222 -11.87 -5.42 27.22
C GLU A 222 -13.10 -5.58 26.31
N ILE A 223 -12.91 -6.12 25.10
CA ILE A 223 -14.00 -6.29 24.13
C ILE A 223 -14.92 -7.42 24.55
N LYS A 224 -14.33 -8.53 25.04
CA LYS A 224 -15.09 -9.64 25.62
C LYS A 224 -15.93 -9.17 26.81
N GLN A 225 -15.38 -8.32 27.67
CA GLN A 225 -16.13 -7.70 28.77
C GLN A 225 -17.26 -6.80 28.27
N SER A 226 -17.15 -6.17 27.10
CA SER A 226 -18.24 -5.39 26.51
C SER A 226 -19.42 -6.27 26.08
N LEU A 227 -19.14 -7.39 25.39
CA LEU A 227 -20.14 -8.42 25.07
C LEU A 227 -20.80 -9.02 26.32
N GLU A 228 -20.00 -9.41 27.32
CA GLU A 228 -20.51 -9.97 28.58
C GLU A 228 -21.41 -8.96 29.32
N ARG A 229 -21.05 -7.67 29.32
CA ARG A 229 -21.88 -6.59 29.88
C ARG A 229 -23.19 -6.40 29.10
N HIS A 230 -23.14 -6.43 27.76
CA HIS A 230 -24.34 -6.28 26.93
C HIS A 230 -25.28 -7.48 27.10
N LEU A 231 -24.74 -8.70 27.12
CA LEU A 231 -25.48 -9.92 27.42
C LEU A 231 -26.19 -9.83 28.78
N ALA A 232 -25.46 -9.42 29.83
CA ALA A 232 -26.05 -9.26 31.17
C ALA A 232 -27.19 -8.24 31.19
N ARG A 233 -27.07 -7.13 30.44
CA ARG A 233 -28.13 -6.11 30.31
C ARG A 233 -29.37 -6.69 29.62
N LEU A 234 -29.20 -7.44 28.53
CA LEU A 234 -30.31 -8.07 27.81
C LEU A 234 -30.99 -9.16 28.65
N GLU A 235 -30.22 -10.01 29.33
CA GLU A 235 -30.77 -11.04 30.22
C GLU A 235 -31.55 -10.42 31.39
N GLN A 236 -31.07 -9.32 31.97
CA GLN A 236 -31.78 -8.56 33.00
C GLN A 236 -33.08 -7.93 32.46
N LYS A 237 -33.04 -7.34 31.25
CA LYS A 237 -34.22 -6.78 30.60
C LYS A 237 -35.29 -7.86 30.36
N ARG A 238 -34.89 -9.03 29.85
CA ARG A 238 -35.78 -10.20 29.66
C ARG A 238 -36.39 -10.68 30.97
N HIS A 239 -35.61 -10.73 32.06
CA HIS A 239 -36.10 -11.13 33.37
C HIS A 239 -37.10 -10.14 33.98
N ASN A 240 -36.94 -8.85 33.69
CA ASN A 240 -37.87 -7.79 34.11
C ASN A 240 -39.16 -7.73 33.27
N GLU A 241 -39.12 -8.18 32.01
CA GLU A 241 -40.27 -8.18 31.09
C GLU A 241 -41.14 -9.45 31.19
N THR A 242 -40.62 -10.56 31.74
CA THR A 242 -41.45 -11.71 32.12
C THR A 242 -42.43 -11.32 33.24
N PRO A 243 -43.76 -11.44 33.05
CA PRO A 243 -44.72 -11.15 34.11
C PRO A 243 -44.47 -12.07 35.29
N ARG A 244 -44.30 -11.51 36.49
CA ARG A 244 -44.32 -12.25 37.75
C ARG A 244 -45.71 -12.89 37.94
N SER A 245 -45.94 -14.06 37.36
CA SER A 245 -46.97 -14.96 37.83
C SER A 245 -46.39 -15.81 38.96
N ALA A 246 -46.88 -15.55 40.18
CA ALA A 246 -47.14 -16.49 41.28
C ALA A 246 -46.00 -17.49 41.61
N GLU A 247 -45.37 -17.52 42.79
CA GLU A 247 -45.91 -17.56 44.15
C GLU A 247 -44.80 -17.28 45.19
N ALA A 248 -45.22 -16.98 46.43
CA ALA A 248 -44.44 -16.64 47.61
C ALA A 248 -44.20 -17.88 48.55
N PRO A 249 -43.88 -17.75 49.87
CA PRO A 249 -42.53 -17.77 50.44
C PRO A 249 -42.27 -18.83 51.56
N ALA A 250 -41.01 -18.91 52.02
CA ALA A 250 -40.46 -19.63 53.21
C ALA A 250 -40.44 -21.18 53.11
N ILE A 251 -39.46 -21.94 53.63
CA ILE A 251 -39.12 -22.17 55.05
C ILE A 251 -37.63 -22.62 55.24
N HIS A 252 -37.08 -22.20 56.39
CA HIS A 252 -35.77 -22.46 57.04
C HIS A 252 -35.18 -23.88 57.07
N ALA A 253 -33.83 -23.94 57.15
CA ALA A 253 -33.03 -24.55 58.24
C ALA A 253 -31.50 -24.41 57.91
N SER A 254 -30.79 -23.45 58.49
CA SER A 254 -29.97 -23.53 59.72
C SER A 254 -28.56 -24.13 59.55
N GLY A 255 -27.52 -23.34 59.88
CA GLY A 255 -26.20 -23.90 60.17
C GLY A 255 -24.99 -22.95 60.10
N SER A 256 -24.86 -22.05 61.09
CA SER A 256 -23.59 -21.62 61.73
C SER A 256 -22.46 -21.01 60.87
N SER A 257 -22.22 -19.69 60.96
CA SER A 257 -21.17 -19.04 61.81
C SER A 257 -19.74 -19.28 61.27
N ILE A 258 -18.86 -18.29 61.03
CA ILE A 258 -18.34 -17.28 61.96
C ILE A 258 -17.76 -16.07 61.18
N ALA A 259 -18.02 -14.89 61.76
CA ALA A 259 -17.43 -13.54 61.69
C ALA A 259 -16.20 -13.19 60.81
N SER A 260 -16.32 -12.02 60.13
CA SER A 260 -15.26 -11.04 59.77
C SER A 260 -14.77 -10.27 61.04
N PRO A 261 -13.91 -9.21 61.03
CA PRO A 261 -13.30 -8.44 59.93
C PRO A 261 -11.86 -7.85 60.17
N LEU A 262 -11.36 -7.10 59.16
CA LEU A 262 -10.51 -5.88 59.23
C LEU A 262 -8.99 -5.93 59.58
N ALA A 263 -8.25 -5.24 58.68
CA ALA A 263 -7.19 -4.24 58.92
C ALA A 263 -5.70 -4.64 59.08
N TRP A 264 -4.89 -3.71 58.55
CA TRP A 264 -3.42 -3.59 58.35
C TRP A 264 -2.51 -3.90 59.56
N PRO A 265 -1.19 -4.01 59.30
CA PRO A 265 -0.29 -3.01 59.89
C PRO A 265 0.81 -2.47 58.95
N SER A 266 1.02 -1.16 59.00
CA SER A 266 2.29 -0.42 58.81
C SER A 266 3.19 -0.66 60.04
N THR A 267 4.53 -0.60 60.08
CA THR A 267 5.59 0.27 59.55
C THR A 267 6.95 -0.37 59.88
N ALA A 268 7.99 -0.22 59.04
CA ALA A 268 9.37 0.05 59.48
C ALA A 268 10.25 0.50 58.31
N THR A 269 11.13 1.43 58.60
CA THR A 269 11.85 2.41 57.76
C THR A 269 13.31 2.02 57.44
N ASN A 270 13.89 2.78 56.50
CA ASN A 270 15.32 3.02 56.20
C ASN A 270 16.03 1.89 55.40
N THR A 271 16.87 2.15 54.39
CA THR A 271 17.63 3.36 54.00
C THR A 271 18.16 3.21 52.56
N ILE A 272 18.49 4.36 51.98
CA ILE A 272 19.11 4.68 50.68
C ILE A 272 20.37 3.84 50.37
N SER A 273 20.56 3.46 49.09
CA SER A 273 21.86 3.40 48.40
C SER A 273 21.66 3.28 46.87
N GLU A 274 22.19 4.25 46.12
CA GLU A 274 22.43 4.14 44.67
C GLU A 274 23.45 3.03 44.36
N PRO A 275 23.48 2.54 43.11
CA PRO A 275 24.77 2.32 42.48
C PRO A 275 24.85 2.91 41.07
N THR A 276 25.77 3.86 40.93
CA THR A 276 26.51 4.19 39.71
C THR A 276 27.37 3.02 39.23
N ALA A 277 27.37 2.72 37.92
CA ALA A 277 28.53 2.26 37.11
C ALA A 277 28.08 1.89 35.67
N PRO A 278 28.98 1.80 34.67
CA PRO A 278 29.94 2.80 34.21
C PRO A 278 29.74 3.11 32.71
N VAL A 279 30.23 4.27 32.27
CA VAL A 279 30.39 4.60 30.84
C VAL A 279 31.55 3.76 30.30
N GLN A 280 31.25 2.78 29.43
CA GLN A 280 32.27 2.12 28.60
C GLN A 280 32.35 2.81 27.24
N THR A 281 33.44 3.53 27.04
CA THR A 281 33.92 3.98 25.73
C THR A 281 34.41 2.76 24.93
N PHE A 282 33.71 2.40 23.85
CA PHE A 282 34.21 1.40 22.91
C PHE A 282 34.99 2.09 21.78
N GLN A 283 36.29 1.82 21.72
CA GLN A 283 37.11 2.01 20.51
C GLN A 283 36.91 0.79 19.58
N PRO A 284 37.01 0.94 18.25
CA PRO A 284 36.88 -0.17 17.32
C PRO A 284 38.23 -0.87 17.12
N GLU A 285 38.36 -2.11 17.57
CA GLU A 285 39.42 -3.00 17.09
C GLU A 285 38.88 -3.93 16.00
N ALA A 286 39.67 -4.07 14.93
CA ALA A 286 39.41 -4.94 13.80
C ALA A 286 39.51 -6.42 14.24
N GLY A 287 38.38 -7.12 14.27
CA GLY A 287 38.29 -8.55 14.58
C GLY A 287 37.43 -9.29 13.57
N ALA A 288 37.83 -10.53 13.25
CA ALA A 288 37.27 -11.39 12.21
C ALA A 288 35.75 -11.61 12.31
N ILE A 289 35.12 -11.85 11.14
CA ILE A 289 33.68 -12.03 10.97
C ILE A 289 33.21 -13.31 11.69
N PRO A 290 32.26 -13.25 12.64
CA PRO A 290 31.68 -14.44 13.29
C PRO A 290 30.79 -15.23 12.31
N SER A 291 30.74 -16.56 12.48
CA SER A 291 29.94 -17.47 11.65
C SER A 291 28.42 -17.31 11.89
N LEU A 292 27.61 -17.78 10.94
CA LEU A 292 26.14 -17.61 10.90
C LEU A 292 25.39 -18.08 12.17
N GLU A 293 25.88 -19.10 12.87
CA GLU A 293 25.28 -19.55 14.13
C GLU A 293 25.54 -18.57 15.29
N GLN A 294 26.67 -17.86 15.26
CA GLN A 294 27.00 -16.84 16.27
C GLN A 294 26.21 -15.54 16.09
N ARG A 295 25.64 -15.28 14.90
CA ARG A 295 24.74 -14.13 14.68
C ARG A 295 23.31 -14.39 15.15
N ARG A 296 22.89 -15.66 15.21
CA ARG A 296 21.56 -16.05 15.71
C ARG A 296 21.41 -15.96 17.22
N SER A 297 22.51 -15.71 17.97
CA SER A 297 22.52 -15.71 19.44
C SER A 297 22.64 -14.33 20.09
N VAL A 298 22.52 -13.23 19.36
CA VAL A 298 22.45 -11.88 19.95
C VAL A 298 21.00 -11.52 20.24
N SER A 299 20.71 -11.28 21.52
CA SER A 299 19.42 -11.10 22.20
C SER A 299 18.21 -10.68 21.34
N HIS A 300 17.15 -11.48 21.42
CA HIS A 300 15.79 -11.09 21.05
C HIS A 300 15.34 -9.81 21.81
N GLN A 301 14.63 -8.91 21.12
CA GLN A 301 13.94 -7.69 21.59
C GLN A 301 14.78 -6.42 21.82
N THR A 302 14.95 -5.57 20.78
CA THR A 302 15.36 -4.15 20.97
C THR A 302 14.77 -3.14 19.96
N TRP A 303 14.06 -3.57 18.90
CA TRP A 303 13.54 -2.68 17.84
C TRP A 303 12.02 -2.49 17.85
N VAL A 304 11.30 -3.06 18.82
CA VAL A 304 9.85 -2.93 18.89
C VAL A 304 9.48 -1.59 19.48
N ILE A 305 8.72 -0.79 18.74
CA ILE A 305 8.20 0.50 19.15
C ILE A 305 6.73 0.33 19.54
N PRO A 306 6.32 0.67 20.77
CA PRO A 306 4.91 0.81 21.12
C PRO A 306 4.27 1.90 20.26
N PHE A 307 3.18 1.57 19.55
CA PHE A 307 2.60 2.49 18.56
C PHE A 307 2.07 3.78 19.19
N ASP A 308 1.67 3.77 20.47
CA ASP A 308 1.27 4.95 21.24
C ASP A 308 2.39 5.98 21.43
N GLN A 309 3.65 5.58 21.26
CA GLN A 309 4.81 6.47 21.26
C GLN A 309 5.08 7.11 19.88
N LEU A 310 4.40 6.64 18.83
CA LEU A 310 4.57 7.11 17.45
C LEU A 310 3.41 8.03 17.08
N GLN A 311 3.69 9.33 16.96
CA GLN A 311 2.70 10.31 16.55
C GLN A 311 2.73 10.46 15.02
N LEU A 312 1.78 9.85 14.33
CA LEU A 312 1.64 10.00 12.88
C LEU A 312 1.19 11.43 12.53
N GLY A 313 1.89 12.05 11.59
CA GLY A 313 1.60 13.37 11.05
C GLY A 313 1.16 13.29 9.60
N THR A 314 1.82 14.04 8.71
CA THR A 314 1.42 14.17 7.31
C THR A 314 1.73 12.92 6.48
N LEU A 315 0.79 12.54 5.60
CA LEU A 315 1.00 11.49 4.62
C LEU A 315 2.03 11.95 3.58
N LEU A 316 3.10 11.18 3.41
CA LEU A 316 4.19 11.43 2.45
C LEU A 316 3.98 10.68 1.13
N GLY A 317 3.35 9.51 1.16
CA GLY A 317 3.09 8.72 -0.04
C GLY A 317 2.22 7.49 0.21
N ARG A 318 1.57 6.99 -0.85
CA ARG A 318 0.80 5.74 -0.85
C ARG A 318 1.43 4.77 -1.85
N GLY A 319 1.81 3.59 -1.39
CA GLY A 319 2.13 2.43 -2.21
C GLY A 319 0.96 1.45 -2.24
N SER A 320 1.06 0.39 -3.05
CA SER A 320 -0.01 -0.60 -3.24
C SER A 320 -0.42 -1.33 -1.95
N TYR A 321 0.48 -1.44 -0.97
CA TYR A 321 0.26 -2.20 0.27
C TYR A 321 0.72 -1.44 1.53
N ALA A 322 1.09 -0.17 1.39
CA ALA A 322 1.57 0.63 2.52
C ALA A 322 1.41 2.14 2.29
N GLU A 323 1.18 2.86 3.37
CA GLU A 323 1.14 4.32 3.43
C GLU A 323 2.34 4.81 4.25
N VAL A 324 3.06 5.81 3.74
CA VAL A 324 4.23 6.38 4.40
C VAL A 324 3.86 7.72 5.01
N TYR A 325 4.07 7.88 6.31
CA TYR A 325 3.77 9.09 7.06
C TYR A 325 5.07 9.75 7.57
N ARG A 326 5.08 11.08 7.60
CA ARG A 326 5.95 11.83 8.51
C ARG A 326 5.40 11.62 9.90
N ALA A 327 6.24 11.24 10.85
CA ALA A 327 5.83 10.98 12.22
C ALA A 327 6.85 11.57 13.21
N THR A 328 6.45 11.64 14.47
CA THR A 328 7.33 12.02 15.58
C THR A 328 7.47 10.87 16.55
N TRP A 329 8.70 10.51 16.89
CA TRP A 329 9.04 9.48 17.88
C TRP A 329 10.11 10.03 18.82
N HIS A 330 9.82 10.06 20.12
CA HIS A 330 10.66 10.71 21.15
C HIS A 330 11.16 12.12 20.78
N GLY A 331 10.27 12.94 20.20
CA GLY A 331 10.60 14.32 19.79
C GLY A 331 11.46 14.42 18.52
N SER A 332 11.83 13.30 17.90
CA SER A 332 12.57 13.26 16.63
C SER A 332 11.61 13.01 15.46
N GLU A 333 11.84 13.68 14.34
CA GLU A 333 11.10 13.40 13.10
C GLU A 333 11.57 12.10 12.46
N VAL A 334 10.62 11.23 12.11
CA VAL A 334 10.84 9.91 11.53
C VAL A 334 9.87 9.67 10.36
N ALA A 335 10.18 8.66 9.55
CA ALA A 335 9.27 8.15 8.54
C ALA A 335 8.62 6.84 9.04
N ALA A 336 7.31 6.74 8.92
CA ALA A 336 6.51 5.61 9.38
C ALA A 336 5.79 4.98 8.18
N LYS A 337 6.28 3.84 7.69
CA LYS A 337 5.66 3.03 6.62
C LYS A 337 4.64 2.08 7.27
N ARG A 338 3.38 2.48 7.28
CA ARG A 338 2.25 1.69 7.79
C ARG A 338 1.73 0.77 6.70
N PHE A 339 1.66 -0.52 6.98
CA PHE A 339 1.16 -1.49 6.01
C PHE A 339 -0.36 -1.63 6.12
N THR A 340 -1.03 -1.71 4.98
CA THR A 340 -2.49 -1.76 4.89
C THR A 340 -2.92 -2.97 4.08
N PHE A 341 -3.92 -3.69 4.56
CA PHE A 341 -4.50 -4.80 3.82
C PHE A 341 -5.38 -4.27 2.67
N PRO A 342 -5.15 -4.69 1.41
CA PRO A 342 -6.14 -4.52 0.36
C PRO A 342 -7.26 -5.52 0.66
N GLY A 343 -8.49 -5.04 0.84
CA GLY A 343 -9.63 -5.86 1.29
C GLY A 343 -9.80 -7.21 0.57
N GLY A 344 -10.46 -8.16 1.23
CA GLY A 344 -10.62 -9.55 0.78
C GLY A 344 -11.40 -10.38 1.79
N SER A 345 -11.51 -11.70 1.55
CA SER A 345 -12.16 -12.60 2.52
C SER A 345 -11.37 -12.69 3.83
N ILE A 346 -12.03 -12.98 4.96
CA ILE A 346 -11.40 -13.06 6.28
C ILE A 346 -10.23 -14.04 6.33
N GLU A 347 -10.36 -15.20 5.69
CA GLU A 347 -9.29 -16.20 5.65
C GLU A 347 -8.09 -15.67 4.88
N SER A 348 -8.34 -15.01 3.74
CA SER A 348 -7.29 -14.33 2.98
C SER A 348 -6.64 -13.20 3.77
N GLU A 349 -7.39 -12.46 4.60
CA GLU A 349 -6.86 -11.38 5.43
C GLU A 349 -6.04 -11.87 6.61
N ILE A 350 -6.42 -12.96 7.29
CA ILE A 350 -5.65 -13.56 8.40
C ILE A 350 -4.35 -14.17 7.86
N GLU A 351 -4.45 -14.93 6.78
CA GLU A 351 -3.29 -15.53 6.12
C GLU A 351 -2.36 -14.43 5.59
N PHE A 352 -2.92 -13.42 4.92
CA PHE A 352 -2.14 -12.28 4.46
C PHE A 352 -1.54 -11.46 5.59
N SER A 353 -2.27 -11.18 6.67
CA SER A 353 -1.74 -10.42 7.82
C SER A 353 -0.61 -11.16 8.51
N THR A 354 -0.73 -12.48 8.65
CA THR A 354 0.32 -13.32 9.26
C THR A 354 1.55 -13.39 8.35
N MET A 355 1.35 -13.62 7.04
CA MET A 355 2.41 -13.59 6.04
C MET A 355 3.07 -12.21 5.93
N LEU A 356 2.29 -11.14 5.97
CA LEU A 356 2.74 -9.75 5.88
C LEU A 356 3.58 -9.39 7.11
N LEU A 357 3.09 -9.67 8.32
CA LEU A 357 3.86 -9.45 9.54
C LEU A 357 5.16 -10.26 9.54
N LYS A 358 5.15 -11.49 9.03
CA LYS A 358 6.37 -12.27 8.85
C LYS A 358 7.34 -11.57 7.89
N LYS A 359 6.89 -11.17 6.70
CA LYS A 359 7.72 -10.44 5.72
C LYS A 359 8.28 -9.14 6.28
N ILE A 360 7.47 -8.37 7.02
CA ILE A 360 7.90 -7.13 7.67
C ILE A 360 8.96 -7.41 8.74
N LYS A 361 8.81 -8.48 9.53
CA LYS A 361 9.82 -8.89 10.51
C LYS A 361 11.10 -9.35 9.85
N ASP A 362 11.01 -10.15 8.80
CA ASP A 362 12.18 -10.60 8.02
C ASP A 362 12.93 -9.38 7.42
N GLU A 363 12.21 -8.39 6.88
CA GLU A 363 12.78 -7.12 6.40
C GLU A 363 13.38 -6.29 7.54
N ALA A 364 12.71 -6.21 8.70
CA ALA A 364 13.21 -5.49 9.88
C ALA A 364 14.49 -6.13 10.43
N ASP A 365 14.57 -7.46 10.48
CA ASP A 365 15.76 -8.20 10.89
C ASP A 365 16.92 -7.97 9.93
N LEU A 366 16.64 -7.96 8.61
CA LEU A 366 17.62 -7.60 7.59
C LEU A 366 18.15 -6.18 7.81
N LEU A 367 17.24 -5.21 7.97
CA LEU A 367 17.57 -3.79 8.11
C LEU A 367 18.27 -3.45 9.43
N ALA A 368 17.93 -4.11 10.53
CA ALA A 368 18.54 -3.90 11.84
C ALA A 368 20.05 -4.18 11.84
N GLY A 369 20.51 -5.08 10.94
CA GLY A 369 21.92 -5.40 10.73
C GLY A 369 22.68 -4.39 9.86
N ILE A 370 22.01 -3.43 9.22
CA ILE A 370 22.61 -2.52 8.24
C ILE A 370 22.83 -1.14 8.85
N ARG A 371 24.09 -0.72 8.92
CA ARG A 371 24.46 0.64 9.34
C ARG A 371 25.40 1.26 8.33
N HIS A 372 24.87 2.17 7.52
CA HIS A 372 25.64 2.86 6.49
C HIS A 372 25.08 4.28 6.23
N PRO A 373 25.92 5.31 6.02
CA PRO A 373 25.45 6.68 5.78
C PRO A 373 24.54 6.86 4.56
N HIS A 374 24.64 5.95 3.58
CA HIS A 374 23.88 5.97 2.33
C HIS A 374 22.84 4.85 2.21
N VAL A 375 22.45 4.25 3.34
CA VAL A 375 21.29 3.36 3.44
C VAL A 375 20.40 3.93 4.54
N VAL A 376 19.09 3.98 4.29
CA VAL A 376 18.13 4.53 5.25
C VAL A 376 18.20 3.75 6.55
N ALA A 377 18.45 4.46 7.65
CA ALA A 377 18.57 3.88 8.97
C ALA A 377 17.20 3.38 9.46
N PHE A 378 17.15 2.09 9.79
CA PHE A 378 16.03 1.49 10.50
C PHE A 378 16.09 1.86 11.98
N LEU A 379 14.95 2.32 12.51
CA LEU A 379 14.82 2.78 13.90
C LEU A 379 14.01 1.80 14.74
N GLY A 380 13.01 1.15 14.13
CA GLY A 380 12.22 0.13 14.78
C GLY A 380 10.94 -0.22 14.02
N MET A 381 10.11 -1.06 14.63
CA MET A 381 8.83 -1.47 14.06
C MET A 381 7.72 -1.52 15.11
N CYS A 382 6.51 -1.18 14.70
CA CYS A 382 5.29 -1.43 15.46
C CYS A 382 4.65 -2.71 14.93
N SER A 383 4.22 -3.60 15.83
CA SER A 383 3.54 -4.84 15.43
C SER A 383 2.04 -4.64 15.20
N ASP A 384 1.43 -3.64 15.84
CA ASP A 384 -0.01 -3.38 15.77
C ASP A 384 -0.30 -1.87 15.98
N PRO A 385 -0.78 -1.15 14.95
CA PRO A 385 -0.82 -1.57 13.55
C PRO A 385 0.60 -1.81 12.99
N PRO A 386 0.77 -2.69 11.98
CA PRO A 386 2.07 -2.99 11.40
C PRO A 386 2.68 -1.74 10.76
N CYS A 387 3.81 -1.30 11.31
CA CYS A 387 4.51 -0.11 10.85
C CYS A 387 6.02 -0.30 10.93
N MET A 388 6.73 0.08 9.87
CA MET A 388 8.19 0.17 9.88
C MET A 388 8.60 1.62 10.07
N VAL A 389 9.49 1.89 11.02
CA VAL A 389 9.96 3.22 11.39
C VAL A 389 11.42 3.38 10.98
N THR A 390 11.69 4.38 10.15
CA THR A 390 13.02 4.71 9.64
C THR A 390 13.34 6.18 9.86
N GLU A 391 14.59 6.56 9.65
CA GLU A 391 14.94 7.97 9.56
C GLU A 391 14.15 8.68 8.45
N LEU A 392 13.87 9.96 8.65
CA LEU A 392 13.16 10.79 7.68
C LEU A 392 14.15 11.50 6.74
N CYS A 393 14.02 11.22 5.44
CA CYS A 393 14.71 11.97 4.39
C CYS A 393 13.83 13.15 3.95
N SER A 394 14.16 14.35 4.41
CA SER A 394 13.27 15.52 4.37
C SER A 394 12.92 16.05 2.97
N ARG A 395 13.68 15.71 1.92
CA ARG A 395 13.38 16.11 0.53
C ARG A 395 12.51 15.09 -0.21
N GLY A 396 12.28 13.92 0.37
CA GLY A 396 11.53 12.82 -0.24
C GLY A 396 12.39 12.00 -1.19
N SER A 397 11.77 11.36 -2.18
CA SER A 397 12.49 10.57 -3.18
C SER A 397 13.30 11.45 -4.15
N LEU A 398 14.30 10.86 -4.79
CA LEU A 398 15.06 11.48 -5.87
C LEU A 398 14.14 11.84 -7.03
N PHE A 399 13.18 10.96 -7.35
CA PHE A 399 12.13 11.22 -8.33
C PHE A 399 11.35 12.50 -8.02
N ASP A 400 10.83 12.63 -6.81
CA ASP A 400 10.06 13.81 -6.39
C ASP A 400 10.93 15.07 -6.38
N THR A 401 12.20 14.93 -6.01
CA THR A 401 13.16 16.02 -6.03
C THR A 401 13.36 16.56 -7.45
N MET A 402 13.57 15.67 -8.43
CA MET A 402 13.69 16.05 -9.85
C MET A 402 12.38 16.66 -10.39
N LYS A 403 11.23 16.08 -10.06
CA LYS A 403 9.90 16.59 -10.43
C LYS A 403 9.64 18.00 -9.88
N LYS A 404 10.03 18.26 -8.62
CA LYS A 404 9.97 19.60 -8.02
C LYS A 404 10.93 20.57 -8.70
N CYS A 405 12.14 20.14 -9.06
CA CYS A 405 13.08 20.97 -9.83
C CYS A 405 12.50 21.41 -11.18
N LYS A 406 11.78 20.53 -11.89
CA LYS A 406 11.13 20.89 -13.17
C LYS A 406 10.14 22.06 -13.06
N SER A 407 9.46 22.18 -11.92
CA SER A 407 8.43 23.20 -11.68
C SER A 407 8.93 24.40 -10.86
N ASN A 408 10.12 24.33 -10.26
CA ASN A 408 10.68 25.36 -9.40
C ASN A 408 12.13 25.71 -9.79
N PRO A 409 12.34 26.83 -10.52
CA PRO A 409 13.66 27.27 -10.97
C PRO A 409 14.68 27.49 -9.84
N ASN A 410 14.24 27.95 -8.66
CA ASN A 410 15.13 28.18 -7.52
C ASN A 410 15.64 26.86 -6.94
N LEU A 411 14.79 25.82 -6.90
CA LEU A 411 15.22 24.49 -6.50
C LEU A 411 16.10 23.86 -7.58
N ALA A 412 15.75 24.03 -8.86
CA ALA A 412 16.54 23.55 -9.99
C ALA A 412 17.96 24.13 -10.00
N ALA A 413 18.13 25.40 -9.61
CA ALA A 413 19.43 26.06 -9.50
C ALA A 413 20.38 25.36 -8.51
N ASN A 414 19.85 24.58 -7.58
CA ASN A 414 20.64 23.80 -6.62
C ASN A 414 21.07 22.43 -7.17
N LEU A 415 20.38 21.88 -8.17
CA LEU A 415 20.68 20.56 -8.76
C LEU A 415 21.69 20.68 -9.92
N ILE A 416 22.82 21.33 -9.62
CA ILE A 416 23.99 21.46 -10.49
C ILE A 416 24.67 20.11 -10.71
N TRP A 417 25.53 20.02 -11.74
CA TRP A 417 26.19 18.78 -12.15
C TRP A 417 27.02 18.12 -11.07
N VAL A 418 27.86 18.88 -10.36
CA VAL A 418 28.63 18.37 -9.21
C VAL A 418 27.71 17.71 -8.17
N ARG A 419 26.53 18.29 -7.92
CA ARG A 419 25.55 17.73 -6.99
C ARG A 419 24.93 16.44 -7.52
N ARG A 420 24.57 16.39 -8.80
CA ARG A 420 24.06 15.15 -9.43
C ARG A 420 25.07 14.01 -9.32
N LEU A 421 26.34 14.29 -9.57
CA LEU A 421 27.42 13.33 -9.43
C LEU A 421 27.57 12.87 -7.98
N SER A 422 27.57 13.80 -7.01
CA SER A 422 27.60 13.46 -5.57
C SER A 422 26.45 12.55 -5.16
N MET A 423 25.23 12.82 -5.64
CA MET A 423 24.05 12.01 -5.35
C MET A 423 24.19 10.57 -5.88
N LEU A 424 24.80 10.40 -7.05
CA LEU A 424 25.08 9.07 -7.60
C LEU A 424 26.25 8.38 -6.88
N ILE A 425 27.26 9.12 -6.44
CA ILE A 425 28.38 8.58 -5.64
C ILE A 425 27.84 8.01 -4.32
N ASP A 426 26.95 8.75 -3.66
CA ASP A 426 26.28 8.33 -2.43
C ASP A 426 25.50 7.04 -2.64
N ALA A 427 24.64 6.99 -3.65
CA ALA A 427 23.87 5.80 -3.99
C ALA A 427 24.77 4.60 -4.37
N ALA A 428 25.81 4.82 -5.17
CA ALA A 428 26.77 3.77 -5.52
C ALA A 428 27.53 3.26 -4.27
N ALA A 429 27.91 4.14 -3.34
CA ALA A 429 28.56 3.75 -2.09
C ALA A 429 27.62 2.91 -1.20
N GLY A 430 26.33 3.26 -1.14
CA GLY A 430 25.31 2.44 -0.49
C GLY A 430 25.21 1.04 -1.12
N MET A 431 25.19 0.94 -2.44
CA MET A 431 25.13 -0.34 -3.15
C MET A 431 26.39 -1.17 -2.98
N VAL A 432 27.58 -0.55 -2.92
CA VAL A 432 28.84 -1.26 -2.56
C VAL A 432 28.70 -1.91 -1.19
N HIS A 433 28.17 -1.18 -0.20
CA HIS A 433 27.94 -1.73 1.14
C HIS A 433 26.96 -2.91 1.08
N LEU A 434 25.83 -2.75 0.40
CA LEU A 434 24.81 -3.79 0.28
C LEU A 434 25.36 -5.07 -0.39
N HIS A 435 26.10 -4.92 -1.48
CA HIS A 435 26.61 -6.06 -2.26
C HIS A 435 27.80 -6.76 -1.61
N GLN A 436 28.73 -6.01 -0.99
CA GLN A 436 29.99 -6.59 -0.52
C GLN A 436 30.01 -6.91 0.98
N ARG A 437 29.31 -6.13 1.81
CA ARG A 437 29.36 -6.30 3.27
C ARG A 437 28.15 -7.01 3.84
N THR A 438 26.99 -6.89 3.20
CA THR A 438 25.76 -7.57 3.62
C THR A 438 25.27 -8.65 2.64
N PRO A 439 26.03 -8.97 1.59
CA PRO A 439 25.60 -9.65 0.35
C PRO A 439 24.10 -9.61 -0.04
N ILE A 440 23.52 -8.42 -0.07
CA ILE A 440 22.11 -8.19 -0.43
C ILE A 440 21.99 -7.74 -1.89
N LEU A 441 21.04 -8.31 -2.63
CA LEU A 441 20.55 -7.73 -3.89
C LEU A 441 19.32 -6.87 -3.63
N HIS A 442 19.28 -5.66 -4.18
CA HIS A 442 18.18 -4.72 -3.95
C HIS A 442 16.92 -5.09 -4.74
N ARG A 443 17.07 -5.46 -6.02
CA ARG A 443 16.01 -5.94 -6.94
C ARG A 443 14.90 -4.94 -7.31
N ASP A 444 14.80 -3.81 -6.60
CA ASP A 444 13.88 -2.72 -6.92
C ASP A 444 14.58 -1.34 -6.88
N LEU A 445 15.79 -1.25 -7.44
CA LEU A 445 16.57 -0.02 -7.41
C LEU A 445 16.03 0.98 -8.45
N LYS A 446 15.47 2.10 -7.98
CA LYS A 446 14.88 3.15 -8.82
C LYS A 446 14.92 4.50 -8.11
N SER A 447 14.74 5.60 -8.85
CA SER A 447 14.77 6.95 -8.27
C SER A 447 13.69 7.20 -7.18
N LEU A 448 12.62 6.41 -7.15
CA LEU A 448 11.60 6.41 -6.09
C LEU A 448 12.11 5.83 -4.76
N ASN A 449 13.05 4.87 -4.83
CA ASN A 449 13.62 4.17 -3.68
C ASN A 449 14.98 4.75 -3.25
N LEU A 450 15.37 5.89 -3.84
CA LEU A 450 16.52 6.68 -3.41
C LEU A 450 16.00 7.94 -2.74
N LEU A 451 16.17 8.05 -1.43
CA LEU A 451 15.70 9.19 -0.66
C LEU A 451 16.77 10.25 -0.48
N VAL A 452 16.36 11.51 -0.41
CA VAL A 452 17.26 12.67 -0.33
C VAL A 452 17.05 13.42 0.98
N ASP A 453 18.13 13.67 1.71
CA ASP A 453 18.10 14.42 2.97
C ASP A 453 18.23 15.95 2.75
N SER A 454 18.16 16.72 3.85
CA SER A 454 18.26 18.19 3.79
C SER A 454 19.60 18.67 3.21
N ALA A 455 20.67 17.89 3.37
CA ALA A 455 22.02 18.15 2.88
C ALA A 455 22.25 17.65 1.44
N TRP A 456 21.21 17.13 0.78
CA TRP A 456 21.27 16.52 -0.56
C TRP A 456 22.06 15.22 -0.65
N ARG A 457 22.25 14.53 0.48
CA ARG A 457 22.81 13.18 0.45
C ARG A 457 21.74 12.19 0.04
N VAL A 458 22.13 11.19 -0.74
CA VAL A 458 21.25 10.11 -1.15
C VAL A 458 21.39 8.92 -0.23
N LYS A 459 20.24 8.32 0.12
CA LYS A 459 20.14 7.09 0.89
C LYS A 459 19.24 6.09 0.18
N ILE A 460 19.67 4.83 0.14
CA ILE A 460 18.91 3.71 -0.41
C ILE A 460 17.81 3.31 0.58
N ALA A 461 16.59 3.14 0.08
CA ALA A 461 15.41 2.78 0.86
C ALA A 461 14.66 1.61 0.21
N ASP A 462 13.66 1.08 0.92
CA ASP A 462 12.73 0.04 0.45
C ASP A 462 13.41 -1.27 0.03
N LEU A 463 13.95 -1.98 1.02
CA LEU A 463 14.56 -3.30 0.83
C LEU A 463 13.52 -4.44 0.82
N GLY A 464 12.22 -4.15 0.71
CA GLY A 464 11.14 -5.14 0.81
C GLY A 464 11.12 -6.24 -0.26
N LEU A 465 11.89 -6.08 -1.34
CA LEU A 465 12.12 -7.12 -2.36
C LEU A 465 13.54 -7.71 -2.32
N SER A 466 14.35 -7.29 -1.37
CA SER A 466 15.75 -7.69 -1.25
C SER A 466 15.90 -9.14 -0.78
N LYS A 467 16.95 -9.82 -1.26
CA LYS A 467 17.33 -11.16 -0.80
C LYS A 467 18.84 -11.30 -0.70
N MET A 468 19.29 -12.23 0.13
CA MET A 468 20.70 -12.62 0.20
C MET A 468 21.11 -13.30 -1.11
N MET A 469 22.31 -13.01 -1.61
CA MET A 469 22.81 -13.57 -2.87
C MET A 469 22.84 -15.10 -2.89
N GLU A 470 23.08 -15.74 -1.74
CA GLU A 470 23.12 -17.21 -1.59
C GLU A 470 21.73 -17.86 -1.75
N GLU A 471 20.67 -17.22 -1.23
CA GLU A 471 19.28 -17.71 -1.36
C GLU A 471 18.79 -17.69 -2.82
N VAL A 472 19.40 -16.85 -3.66
CA VAL A 472 19.10 -16.79 -5.09
C VAL A 472 19.68 -17.98 -5.85
N THR A 473 20.74 -18.61 -5.32
CA THR A 473 21.38 -19.75 -6.00
C THR A 473 20.58 -21.04 -5.87
N THR A 474 19.65 -21.13 -4.90
CA THR A 474 18.85 -22.33 -4.61
C THR A 474 17.42 -22.26 -5.14
N GLU A 475 16.92 -21.08 -5.47
CA GLU A 475 15.56 -20.87 -5.99
C GLU A 475 15.55 -20.74 -7.52
N THR A 476 15.37 -21.85 -8.23
CA THR A 476 14.86 -21.82 -9.61
C THR A 476 13.34 -21.63 -9.58
N HIS A 477 12.88 -20.37 -9.43
CA HIS A 477 11.45 -20.05 -9.61
C HIS A 477 11.10 -20.00 -11.10
N ALA A 478 10.88 -21.19 -11.68
CA ALA A 478 10.00 -21.33 -12.83
C ALA A 478 8.55 -21.29 -12.30
N GLY A 479 7.83 -20.19 -12.54
CA GLY A 479 6.39 -20.13 -12.26
C GLY A 479 5.93 -18.89 -11.47
N SER A 480 5.94 -17.74 -12.13
CA SER A 480 4.88 -16.71 -12.10
C SER A 480 5.49 -15.42 -12.64
N THR A 481 5.53 -15.31 -13.97
CA THR A 481 5.61 -13.99 -14.59
C THR A 481 4.34 -13.23 -14.21
N SER A 482 4.39 -12.55 -13.08
CA SER A 482 3.33 -11.64 -12.64
C SER A 482 3.13 -10.62 -13.76
N SER A 483 1.94 -10.61 -14.33
CA SER A 483 1.46 -9.71 -15.39
C SER A 483 1.38 -8.24 -14.96
N ASN A 484 2.07 -7.83 -13.88
CA ASN A 484 1.96 -6.50 -13.27
C ASN A 484 3.31 -5.88 -12.82
N MET A 485 4.47 -6.43 -13.21
CA MET A 485 5.77 -5.80 -12.87
C MET A 485 6.09 -4.64 -13.80
N ASN A 486 6.32 -3.45 -13.22
CA ASN A 486 6.78 -2.28 -13.97
C ASN A 486 8.21 -2.48 -14.48
N ALA A 487 8.35 -2.80 -15.76
CA ALA A 487 9.62 -3.21 -16.37
C ALA A 487 10.63 -2.08 -16.64
N ARG A 488 10.30 -0.82 -16.32
CA ARG A 488 11.11 0.37 -16.68
C ARG A 488 12.57 0.31 -16.18
N TRP A 489 12.83 -0.36 -15.06
CA TRP A 489 14.17 -0.51 -14.47
C TRP A 489 14.74 -1.93 -14.58
N LEU A 490 13.99 -2.89 -15.12
CA LEU A 490 14.39 -4.30 -15.13
C LEU A 490 15.48 -4.57 -16.16
N ALA A 491 16.49 -5.34 -15.75
CA ALA A 491 17.56 -5.79 -16.62
C ALA A 491 17.07 -6.87 -17.62
N PRO A 492 17.67 -6.95 -18.82
CA PRO A 492 17.33 -7.97 -19.81
C PRO A 492 17.32 -9.40 -19.27
N GLU A 493 18.35 -9.79 -18.51
CA GLU A 493 18.44 -11.16 -17.98
C GLU A 493 17.34 -11.49 -16.96
N VAL A 494 16.83 -10.49 -16.23
CA VAL A 494 15.71 -10.66 -15.31
C VAL A 494 14.42 -10.89 -16.10
N LEU A 495 14.23 -10.18 -17.20
CA LEU A 495 13.08 -10.35 -18.09
C LEU A 495 13.14 -11.68 -18.86
N GLU A 496 14.32 -12.10 -19.32
CA GLU A 496 14.52 -13.33 -20.10
C GLU A 496 14.43 -14.59 -19.23
N THR A 497 15.02 -14.56 -18.04
CA THR A 497 15.28 -15.77 -17.24
C THR A 497 14.67 -15.74 -15.83
N GLY A 498 14.19 -14.58 -15.37
CA GLY A 498 13.79 -14.37 -13.97
C GLY A 498 14.96 -14.33 -12.98
N LYS A 499 16.20 -14.52 -13.44
CA LYS A 499 17.38 -14.60 -12.58
C LYS A 499 17.92 -13.21 -12.25
N TRP A 500 18.07 -12.95 -10.94
CA TRP A 500 18.68 -11.73 -10.43
C TRP A 500 20.17 -11.90 -10.19
N LEU A 501 20.96 -10.94 -10.65
CA LEU A 501 22.41 -10.87 -10.46
C LEU A 501 22.79 -9.53 -9.81
N PRO A 502 23.98 -9.40 -9.21
CA PRO A 502 24.52 -8.09 -8.83
C PRO A 502 24.55 -7.10 -10.02
N ALA A 503 24.83 -7.63 -11.21
CA ALA A 503 24.78 -6.89 -12.47
C ALA A 503 23.37 -6.38 -12.85
N SER A 504 22.30 -6.98 -12.33
CA SER A 504 20.91 -6.53 -12.56
C SER A 504 20.60 -5.25 -11.78
N ASP A 505 21.09 -5.13 -10.54
CA ASP A 505 21.03 -3.87 -9.79
C ASP A 505 21.86 -2.78 -10.48
N VAL A 506 23.01 -3.14 -11.08
CA VAL A 506 23.84 -2.21 -11.87
C VAL A 506 23.08 -1.66 -13.09
N TYR A 507 22.33 -2.50 -13.80
CA TYR A 507 21.48 -2.05 -14.90
C TYR A 507 20.43 -1.05 -14.41
N SER A 508 19.75 -1.39 -13.31
CA SER A 508 18.74 -0.54 -12.68
C SER A 508 19.34 0.81 -12.25
N PHE A 509 20.57 0.81 -11.74
CA PHE A 509 21.33 2.02 -11.44
C PHE A 509 21.66 2.85 -12.70
N GLY A 510 21.98 2.20 -13.82
CA GLY A 510 22.13 2.88 -15.12
C GLY A 510 20.85 3.60 -15.56
N VAL A 511 19.68 3.00 -15.30
CA VAL A 511 18.39 3.67 -15.52
C VAL A 511 18.22 4.87 -14.59
N VAL A 512 18.59 4.77 -13.31
CA VAL A 512 18.61 5.92 -12.37
C VAL A 512 19.53 7.04 -12.86
N MET A 513 20.71 6.69 -13.40
CA MET A 513 21.62 7.66 -14.02
C MET A 513 20.93 8.37 -15.20
N TRP A 514 20.15 7.65 -15.99
CA TRP A 514 19.36 8.24 -17.08
C TRP A 514 18.26 9.17 -16.56
N GLU A 515 17.57 8.79 -15.49
CA GLU A 515 16.56 9.66 -14.84
C GLU A 515 17.20 10.95 -14.33
N LEU A 516 18.37 10.89 -13.70
CA LEU A 516 19.06 12.08 -13.16
C LEU A 516 19.65 12.98 -14.27
N LEU A 517 19.98 12.39 -15.41
CA LEU A 517 20.41 13.11 -16.61
C LEU A 517 19.28 13.94 -17.22
N THR A 518 18.10 13.33 -17.34
CA THR A 518 16.97 13.86 -18.13
C THR A 518 15.86 14.48 -17.29
N TRP A 519 15.81 14.16 -16.00
CA TRP A 519 14.69 14.38 -15.07
C TRP A 519 13.37 13.73 -15.55
N GLU A 520 13.43 12.79 -16.50
CA GLU A 520 12.27 12.11 -17.06
C GLU A 520 12.04 10.74 -16.45
N LEU A 521 10.79 10.26 -16.57
CA LEU A 521 10.47 8.87 -16.30
C LEU A 521 10.96 8.00 -17.48
N PRO A 522 11.64 6.86 -17.25
CA PRO A 522 12.19 6.02 -18.33
C PRO A 522 11.10 5.47 -19.24
N TRP A 523 11.33 5.38 -20.56
CA TRP A 523 10.39 4.74 -21.52
C TRP A 523 9.02 5.40 -21.71
N THR A 524 8.88 6.71 -21.47
CA THR A 524 7.61 7.43 -21.68
C THR A 524 7.09 7.47 -23.11
N HIS A 525 7.95 7.19 -24.10
CA HIS A 525 7.62 7.24 -25.53
C HIS A 525 6.96 5.94 -26.05
N ILE A 526 6.89 4.88 -25.23
CA ILE A 526 6.24 3.62 -25.57
C ILE A 526 5.28 3.18 -24.47
N ASN A 527 4.27 2.40 -24.83
CA ASN A 527 3.33 1.81 -23.87
C ASN A 527 4.07 0.89 -22.88
N GLN A 528 3.66 0.89 -21.61
CA GLN A 528 4.26 0.07 -20.55
C GLN A 528 4.34 -1.43 -20.88
N PHE A 529 3.36 -1.97 -21.60
CA PHE A 529 3.33 -3.38 -22.01
C PHE A 529 4.36 -3.70 -23.10
N MET A 530 4.85 -2.70 -23.84
CA MET A 530 5.89 -2.86 -24.87
C MET A 530 7.31 -2.74 -24.31
N ILE A 531 7.48 -2.19 -23.11
CA ILE A 531 8.80 -1.94 -22.48
C ILE A 531 9.63 -3.22 -22.36
N PRO A 532 9.10 -4.37 -21.87
CA PRO A 532 9.88 -5.60 -21.83
C PRO A 532 10.42 -5.98 -23.22
N GLY A 533 9.57 -5.93 -24.25
CA GLY A 533 9.96 -6.26 -25.61
C GLY A 533 11.04 -5.34 -26.18
N ALA A 534 11.00 -4.05 -25.88
CA ALA A 534 12.01 -3.07 -26.30
C ALA A 534 13.37 -3.36 -25.64
N ILE A 535 13.39 -3.57 -24.32
CA ILE A 535 14.59 -3.94 -23.57
C ILE A 535 15.21 -5.22 -24.14
N LEU A 536 14.37 -6.23 -24.40
CA LEU A 536 14.80 -7.52 -24.96
C LEU A 536 15.26 -7.44 -26.42
N LYS A 537 14.88 -6.42 -27.19
CA LYS A 537 15.45 -6.16 -28.52
C LYS A 537 16.80 -5.45 -28.46
N GLY A 538 17.18 -4.95 -27.28
CA GLY A 538 18.38 -4.13 -27.10
C GLY A 538 18.14 -2.67 -27.46
N ASP A 539 16.88 -2.23 -27.50
CA ASP A 539 16.58 -0.81 -27.58
C ASP A 539 17.14 -0.15 -26.31
N GLY A 540 17.93 0.90 -26.46
CA GLY A 540 18.45 1.68 -25.34
C GLY A 540 17.48 2.79 -24.96
N LEU A 541 17.62 3.34 -23.76
CA LEU A 541 16.94 4.58 -23.42
C LEU A 541 17.46 5.72 -24.32
N PRO A 542 16.57 6.59 -24.84
CA PRO A 542 16.97 7.68 -25.72
C PRO A 542 17.83 8.68 -24.93
N VAL A 543 19.02 9.01 -25.44
CA VAL A 543 19.88 10.03 -24.83
C VAL A 543 19.63 11.35 -25.56
N PRO A 544 19.10 12.39 -24.89
CA PRO A 544 18.85 13.68 -25.52
C PRO A 544 20.14 14.38 -25.94
N ASP A 545 20.03 15.30 -26.89
CA ASP A 545 21.11 16.24 -27.19
C ASP A 545 21.52 17.01 -25.91
N PRO A 546 22.83 17.20 -25.63
CA PRO A 546 23.30 17.93 -24.46
C PRO A 546 22.67 19.31 -24.27
N SER A 547 22.31 20.00 -25.35
CA SER A 547 21.65 21.31 -25.32
C SER A 547 20.23 21.28 -24.75
N ALA A 548 19.57 20.13 -24.79
CA ALA A 548 18.20 19.88 -24.32
C ALA A 548 18.14 19.35 -22.87
N LEU A 549 19.29 19.11 -22.22
CA LEU A 549 19.32 18.64 -20.83
C LEU A 549 18.79 19.71 -19.86
N PRO A 550 18.02 19.32 -18.83
CA PRO A 550 17.40 20.26 -17.91
C PRO A 550 18.39 20.80 -16.86
N GLY A 551 18.03 21.93 -16.24
CA GLY A 551 18.75 22.53 -15.13
C GLY A 551 19.98 23.36 -15.54
N PRO A 552 20.83 23.75 -14.58
CA PRO A 552 22.00 24.60 -14.83
C PRO A 552 23.01 23.96 -15.78
N LYS A 553 23.39 24.69 -16.85
CA LYS A 553 24.25 24.20 -17.95
C LYS A 553 25.76 24.32 -17.69
N ALA A 554 26.19 24.66 -16.47
CA ALA A 554 27.58 25.01 -16.16
C ALA A 554 28.57 23.81 -16.12
N THR A 555 28.38 22.79 -16.94
CA THR A 555 29.24 21.60 -17.02
C THR A 555 29.95 21.51 -18.37
N SER A 556 31.07 20.79 -18.42
CA SER A 556 31.77 20.59 -19.70
C SER A 556 31.04 19.54 -20.57
N PRO A 557 30.98 19.71 -21.91
CA PRO A 557 30.47 18.67 -22.81
C PRO A 557 31.19 17.32 -22.65
N ARG A 558 32.49 17.36 -22.35
CA ARG A 558 33.31 16.17 -22.08
C ARG A 558 32.82 15.38 -20.86
N THR A 559 32.34 16.07 -19.82
CA THR A 559 31.77 15.43 -18.63
C THR A 559 30.47 14.72 -18.97
N ILE A 560 29.61 15.37 -19.76
CA ILE A 560 28.35 14.79 -20.24
C ILE A 560 28.62 13.53 -21.07
N ASP A 561 29.58 13.57 -22.00
CA ASP A 561 29.93 12.43 -22.84
C ASP A 561 30.44 11.24 -22.03
N ARG A 562 31.33 11.49 -21.06
CA ARG A 562 31.84 10.42 -20.17
C ARG A 562 30.77 9.88 -19.22
N TYR A 563 29.84 10.73 -18.78
CA TYR A 563 28.68 10.31 -18.01
C TYR A 563 27.79 9.36 -18.83
N ILE A 564 27.51 9.72 -20.08
CA ILE A 564 26.72 8.89 -21.00
C ILE A 564 27.43 7.56 -21.30
N ASP A 565 28.75 7.57 -21.49
CA ASP A 565 29.54 6.34 -21.65
C ASP A 565 29.44 5.42 -20.41
N LEU A 566 29.55 5.98 -19.22
CA LEU A 566 29.40 5.23 -17.97
C LEU A 566 27.98 4.65 -17.82
N LEU A 567 26.95 5.44 -18.13
CA LEU A 567 25.55 5.01 -18.15
C LEU A 567 25.36 3.84 -19.11
N LYS A 568 25.86 3.93 -20.34
CA LYS A 568 25.78 2.85 -21.35
C LYS A 568 26.47 1.57 -20.88
N LYS A 569 27.61 1.68 -20.19
CA LYS A 569 28.29 0.52 -19.59
C LYS A 569 27.48 -0.13 -18.47
N CYS A 570 26.78 0.66 -17.66
CA CYS A 570 25.87 0.12 -16.65
C CYS A 570 24.69 -0.61 -17.30
N MET A 571 24.21 -0.12 -18.45
CA MET A 571 23.07 -0.68 -19.17
C MET A 571 23.46 -1.67 -20.29
N ASP A 572 24.69 -2.22 -20.30
CA ASP A 572 25.10 -3.20 -21.31
C ASP A 572 24.16 -4.43 -21.27
N ARG A 573 23.78 -4.93 -22.44
CA ARG A 573 22.89 -6.11 -22.53
C ARG A 573 23.51 -7.32 -21.82
N ASN A 574 24.81 -7.52 -21.96
CA ASN A 574 25.51 -8.62 -21.33
C ASN A 574 25.85 -8.27 -19.87
N PRO A 575 25.29 -8.96 -18.87
CA PRO A 575 25.54 -8.66 -17.46
C PRO A 575 27.03 -8.76 -17.08
N SER A 576 27.82 -9.60 -17.75
CA SER A 576 29.27 -9.74 -17.49
C SER A 576 30.10 -8.56 -17.98
N ARG A 577 29.54 -7.68 -18.82
CA ARG A 577 30.21 -6.45 -19.30
C ARG A 577 29.89 -5.22 -18.46
N ARG A 578 28.90 -5.32 -17.58
CA ARG A 578 28.53 -4.23 -16.67
C ARG A 578 29.60 -4.07 -15.60
N LEU A 579 29.87 -2.83 -15.22
CA LEU A 579 30.84 -2.48 -14.19
C LEU A 579 30.36 -2.91 -12.79
N SER A 580 31.28 -3.11 -11.86
CA SER A 580 30.91 -3.24 -10.45
C SER A 580 30.53 -1.88 -9.85
N PHE A 581 29.75 -1.86 -8.76
CA PHE A 581 29.47 -0.60 -8.05
C PHE A 581 30.73 0.09 -7.51
N VAL A 582 31.82 -0.64 -7.24
CA VAL A 582 33.11 -0.07 -6.85
C VAL A 582 33.70 0.75 -8.00
N ASP A 583 33.71 0.17 -9.21
CA ASP A 583 34.22 0.83 -10.41
C ASP A 583 33.34 2.03 -10.78
N ILE A 584 32.02 1.88 -10.69
CA ILE A 584 31.06 2.97 -10.95
C ILE A 584 31.31 4.13 -9.99
N ALA A 585 31.43 3.87 -8.68
CA ALA A 585 31.72 4.90 -7.69
C ALA A 585 33.08 5.58 -7.94
N ALA A 586 34.10 4.84 -8.37
CA ALA A 586 35.39 5.42 -8.75
C ALA A 586 35.27 6.35 -9.97
N ARG A 587 34.60 5.91 -11.04
CA ARG A 587 34.38 6.73 -12.25
C ARG A 587 33.54 7.96 -11.99
N LEU A 588 32.52 7.88 -11.15
CA LEU A 588 31.73 9.05 -10.76
C LEU A 588 32.56 10.06 -9.96
N ARG A 589 33.46 9.60 -9.07
CA ARG A 589 34.39 10.50 -8.35
C ARG A 589 35.38 11.18 -9.28
N GLU A 590 35.90 10.47 -10.28
CA GLU A 590 36.73 11.07 -11.32
C GLU A 590 35.98 12.20 -12.05
N LEU A 591 34.72 11.95 -12.46
CA LEU A 591 33.89 12.97 -13.10
C LEU A 591 33.62 14.17 -12.19
N ALA A 592 33.37 13.93 -10.90
CA ALA A 592 33.13 15.00 -9.94
C ALA A 592 34.37 15.85 -9.68
N ALA A 593 35.56 15.25 -9.68
CA ALA A 593 36.83 15.96 -9.54
C ALA A 593 37.12 16.90 -10.72
N ASP A 594 36.76 16.47 -11.94
CA ASP A 594 36.99 17.26 -13.16
C ASP A 594 36.09 18.51 -13.26
N GLU A 595 34.93 18.51 -12.61
CA GLU A 595 33.98 19.64 -12.59
C GLU A 595 34.34 20.70 -11.53
N GLY A 596 35.39 20.46 -10.74
CA GLY A 596 35.75 21.26 -9.57
C GLY A 596 34.95 20.81 -8.35
N THR A 597 35.66 20.48 -7.27
CA THR A 597 35.03 20.41 -5.94
C THR A 597 34.42 21.77 -5.59
N PRO A 598 33.22 21.81 -4.99
CA PRO A 598 32.65 23.07 -4.51
C PRO A 598 33.54 23.69 -3.43
#